data_AF-A0A434IEE4-F1
#
_entry.id   AF-A0A434IEE4-F1
#
_cell.length_a   1.000
_cell.length_b   1.000
_cell.length_c   1.000
_cell.angle_alpha   90.00
_cell.angle_beta   90.00
_cell.angle_gamma   90.00
#
_symmetry.space_group_name_H-M   'P 1'
#
loop_
_entity.id
_entity.type
_entity.pdbx_description
1 polymer ?
#
loop_
_entity_poly.entity_id
_entity_poly.type
_entity_poly.pdbx_seq_one_letter_code
_entity_poly.pdbx_strand_id
1 'polypeptide(L)'
;LPAGATPVATANLPAANAATAQYTSKSSMVAYDNLGNKKLLDVYFTNTGAGTWQVAVFDQSKATAGTSFPYTAGGLLGSANLTFDTTTGKLTGTPTGVSFTVPNGATLNLDLSALTQLGAGFTVSDAQVNGNAPSTIDKVQISKDGTIYAQYKDGSTKPLYKIPLADVQSPDQLTALPGNVYSQGTESGAVRVGFANEGKLGSIISGALENSNVDIAEELTNMIAAQRSYTANSKVFQTGSDLMDVLVNLKR
;
A
#
# COMPACT_ATOMS: atom_id res chain seq x y z
N LEU A 1 -1.38 -0.87 -33.26
CA LEU A 1 -0.36 -0.88 -34.34
C LEU A 1 -1.04 -0.73 -35.69
N PRO A 2 -0.51 0.07 -36.63
CA PRO A 2 -1.16 0.35 -37.91
C PRO A 2 -1.07 -0.85 -38.87
N ALA A 3 -2.21 -1.47 -39.17
CA ALA A 3 -2.28 -2.71 -39.94
C ALA A 3 -1.78 -2.58 -41.39
N GLY A 4 -1.96 -1.40 -41.99
CA GLY A 4 -1.55 -1.10 -43.37
C GLY A 4 -0.13 -0.54 -43.49
N ALA A 5 0.69 -0.61 -42.43
CA ALA A 5 2.06 -0.12 -42.51
C ALA A 5 2.89 -0.91 -43.52
N THR A 6 3.75 -0.22 -44.27
CA THR A 6 4.68 -0.85 -45.21
C THR A 6 5.64 -1.80 -44.50
N PRO A 7 5.73 -3.08 -44.90
CA PRO A 7 6.66 -4.02 -44.32
C PRO A 7 8.12 -3.57 -44.50
N VAL A 8 8.92 -3.75 -43.46
CA VAL A 8 10.37 -3.52 -43.48
C VAL A 8 11.09 -4.83 -43.77
N ALA A 9 12.07 -4.80 -44.67
CA ALA A 9 12.90 -5.96 -44.98
C ALA A 9 13.70 -6.42 -43.75
N THR A 10 13.86 -7.74 -43.61
CA THR A 10 14.51 -8.37 -42.44
C THR A 10 15.92 -7.86 -42.17
N ALA A 11 16.67 -7.47 -43.21
CA ALA A 11 18.02 -6.91 -43.09
C ALA A 11 18.06 -5.50 -42.46
N ASN A 12 16.95 -4.77 -42.47
CA ASN A 12 16.85 -3.38 -41.97
C ASN A 12 16.05 -3.30 -40.67
N LEU A 13 15.86 -4.40 -39.95
CA LEU A 13 15.10 -4.37 -38.71
C LEU A 13 15.89 -3.72 -37.57
N PRO A 14 15.23 -3.03 -36.64
CA PRO A 14 15.88 -2.41 -35.49
C PRO A 14 16.74 -3.38 -34.69
N ALA A 15 16.35 -4.65 -34.54
CA ALA A 15 17.16 -5.63 -33.81
C ALA A 15 18.54 -5.89 -34.42
N ALA A 16 18.74 -5.65 -35.73
CA ALA A 16 20.06 -5.71 -36.37
C ALA A 16 20.95 -4.51 -36.00
N ASN A 17 20.36 -3.44 -35.47
CA ASN A 17 21.04 -2.23 -35.01
C ASN A 17 22.02 -1.62 -36.04
N ALA A 18 21.67 -1.73 -37.33
CA ALA A 18 22.42 -1.13 -38.42
C ALA A 18 22.03 0.35 -38.62
N ALA A 19 22.92 1.16 -39.20
CA ALA A 19 22.61 2.55 -39.55
C ALA A 19 21.45 2.68 -40.56
N THR A 20 21.18 1.63 -41.34
CA THR A 20 20.06 1.56 -42.29
C THR A 20 18.74 1.09 -41.65
N ALA A 21 18.72 0.82 -40.34
CA ALA A 21 17.54 0.29 -39.67
C ALA A 21 16.32 1.21 -39.85
N GLN A 22 15.19 0.60 -40.17
CA GLN A 22 13.89 1.27 -40.35
C GLN A 22 12.91 0.72 -39.32
N TYR A 23 11.99 1.56 -38.87
CA TYR A 23 10.94 1.17 -37.93
C TYR A 23 9.61 1.81 -38.33
N THR A 24 8.51 1.19 -37.93
CA THR A 24 7.17 1.71 -38.24
C THR A 24 6.70 2.69 -37.16
N SER A 25 6.94 2.37 -35.90
CA SER A 25 6.53 3.21 -34.78
C SER A 25 7.49 3.07 -33.62
N LYS A 26 7.68 4.14 -32.87
CA LYS A 26 8.51 4.18 -31.68
C LYS A 26 7.65 4.61 -30.49
N SER A 27 7.86 3.95 -29.37
CA SER A 27 7.44 4.43 -28.06
C SER A 27 8.66 4.49 -27.15
N SER A 28 8.56 5.25 -26.07
CA SER A 28 9.59 5.29 -25.03
C SER A 28 8.93 5.04 -23.68
N MET A 29 9.62 4.32 -22.81
CA MET A 29 9.19 4.08 -21.44
C MET A 29 10.32 4.39 -20.45
N VAL A 30 9.96 4.75 -19.23
CA VAL A 30 10.92 4.96 -18.15
C VAL A 30 10.88 3.74 -17.24
N ALA A 31 12.02 3.07 -17.12
CA ALA A 31 12.27 2.05 -16.11
C ALA A 31 13.23 2.60 -15.04
N TYR A 32 13.39 1.86 -13.96
CA TYR A 32 14.31 2.21 -12.87
C TYR A 32 15.32 1.07 -12.67
N ASP A 33 16.58 1.43 -12.41
CA ASP A 33 17.60 0.46 -12.03
C ASP A 33 17.49 0.07 -10.54
N ASN A 34 18.33 -0.83 -10.04
CA ASN A 34 18.24 -1.32 -8.66
C ASN A 34 18.58 -0.25 -7.60
N LEU A 35 19.17 0.88 -8.01
CA LEU A 35 19.45 2.05 -7.17
C LEU A 35 18.36 3.14 -7.35
N GLY A 36 17.41 2.91 -8.26
CA GLY A 36 16.32 3.83 -8.60
C GLY A 36 16.72 4.99 -9.49
N ASN A 37 17.82 4.89 -10.23
CA ASN A 37 18.10 5.84 -11.31
C ASN A 37 17.17 5.56 -12.49
N LYS A 38 16.71 6.63 -13.14
CA LYS A 38 15.87 6.54 -14.34
C LYS A 38 16.67 5.94 -15.50
N LYS A 39 16.08 4.97 -16.18
CA LYS A 39 16.55 4.38 -17.44
C LYS A 39 15.47 4.57 -18.49
N LEU A 40 15.76 5.36 -19.51
CA LEU A 40 14.87 5.55 -20.64
C LEU A 40 15.09 4.41 -21.64
N LEU A 41 14.01 3.71 -21.97
CA LEU A 41 14.02 2.59 -22.89
C LEU A 41 13.21 2.94 -24.12
N ASP A 42 13.80 2.75 -25.29
CA ASP A 42 13.17 2.98 -26.57
C ASP A 42 12.64 1.66 -27.12
N VAL A 43 11.33 1.61 -27.37
CA VAL A 43 10.62 0.44 -27.87
C VAL A 43 10.22 0.70 -29.32
N TYR A 44 10.82 -0.06 -30.22
CA TYR A 44 10.56 0.04 -31.65
C TYR A 44 9.63 -1.09 -32.08
N PHE A 45 8.53 -0.72 -32.72
CA PHE A 45 7.59 -1.62 -33.38
C PHE A 45 7.80 -1.54 -34.89
N THR A 46 8.07 -2.67 -35.51
CA THR A 46 8.38 -2.75 -36.94
C THR A 46 7.53 -3.81 -37.62
N ASN A 47 6.72 -3.42 -38.60
CA ASN A 47 5.93 -4.37 -39.37
C ASN A 47 6.85 -5.19 -40.28
N THR A 48 6.83 -6.51 -40.15
CA THR A 48 7.59 -7.45 -40.99
C THR A 48 6.74 -8.10 -42.08
N GLY A 49 5.44 -7.77 -42.14
CA GLY A 49 4.48 -8.28 -43.13
C GLY A 49 3.63 -9.43 -42.61
N ALA A 50 2.54 -9.75 -43.32
CA ALA A 50 1.64 -10.87 -43.01
C ALA A 50 1.13 -10.92 -41.55
N GLY A 51 0.86 -9.77 -40.93
CA GLY A 51 0.41 -9.69 -39.54
C GLY A 51 1.51 -9.93 -38.51
N THR A 52 2.79 -9.86 -38.89
CA THR A 52 3.93 -10.03 -37.99
C THR A 52 4.60 -8.69 -37.69
N TRP A 53 5.01 -8.52 -36.43
CA TRP A 53 5.67 -7.32 -35.95
C TRP A 53 6.89 -7.69 -35.12
N GLN A 54 8.04 -7.11 -35.44
CA GLN A 54 9.18 -7.16 -34.54
C GLN A 54 9.08 -6.02 -33.52
N VAL A 55 9.23 -6.39 -32.25
CA VAL A 55 9.45 -5.45 -31.14
C VAL A 55 10.92 -5.55 -30.73
N ALA A 56 11.61 -4.43 -30.71
CA ALA A 56 12.99 -4.34 -30.23
C ALA A 56 13.09 -3.23 -29.18
N VAL A 57 13.72 -3.55 -28.05
CA VAL A 57 13.89 -2.64 -26.92
C VAL A 57 15.34 -2.26 -26.78
N PHE A 58 15.61 -0.95 -26.74
CA PHE A 58 16.94 -0.38 -26.63
C PHE A 58 17.09 0.50 -25.39
N ASP A 59 18.29 0.54 -24.82
CA ASP A 59 18.68 1.55 -23.84
C ASP A 59 18.97 2.87 -24.56
N GLN A 60 18.16 3.89 -24.30
CA GLN A 60 18.31 5.21 -24.93
C GLN A 60 19.68 5.85 -24.64
N SER A 61 20.30 5.55 -23.48
CA SER A 61 21.62 6.11 -23.13
C SER A 61 22.75 5.64 -24.07
N LYS A 62 22.50 4.58 -24.85
CA LYS A 62 23.42 4.02 -25.84
C LYS A 62 23.15 4.53 -27.25
N ALA A 63 22.13 5.36 -27.47
CA ALA A 63 21.83 5.93 -28.77
C ALA A 63 22.97 6.85 -29.25
N THR A 64 23.32 6.76 -30.54
CA THR A 64 24.29 7.68 -31.14
C THR A 64 23.64 9.06 -31.28
N ALA A 65 24.26 10.08 -30.68
CA ALA A 65 23.71 11.44 -30.63
C ALA A 65 23.31 11.98 -32.02
N GLY A 66 22.10 12.53 -32.12
CA GLY A 66 21.58 13.10 -33.36
C GLY A 66 21.09 12.08 -34.39
N THR A 67 21.14 10.78 -34.09
CA THR A 67 20.64 9.71 -34.97
C THR A 67 19.68 8.78 -34.21
N SER A 68 18.80 8.09 -34.94
CA SER A 68 17.92 7.07 -34.33
C SER A 68 18.60 5.71 -34.21
N PHE A 69 19.54 5.39 -35.10
CA PHE A 69 20.35 4.18 -35.14
C PHE A 69 21.71 4.54 -35.78
N PRO A 70 22.79 3.80 -35.48
CA PRO A 70 22.87 2.66 -34.58
C PRO A 70 23.02 3.08 -33.11
N TYR A 71 22.67 2.17 -32.21
CA TYR A 71 23.05 2.22 -30.80
C TYR A 71 24.46 1.64 -30.63
N THR A 72 25.19 2.13 -29.64
CA THR A 72 26.48 1.56 -29.23
C THR A 72 26.33 0.12 -28.72
N ALA A 73 27.44 -0.63 -28.68
CA ALA A 73 27.44 -2.03 -28.26
C ALA A 73 26.76 -2.23 -26.90
N GLY A 74 25.88 -3.23 -26.81
CA GLY A 74 25.04 -3.48 -25.63
C GLY A 74 23.80 -2.59 -25.52
N GLY A 75 23.47 -1.81 -26.56
CA GLY A 75 22.26 -0.99 -26.59
C GLY A 75 20.96 -1.78 -26.77
N LEU A 76 20.98 -2.91 -27.49
CA LEU A 76 19.82 -3.80 -27.63
C LEU A 76 19.66 -4.61 -26.34
N LEU A 77 18.51 -4.45 -25.68
CA LEU A 77 18.20 -5.15 -24.43
C LEU A 77 17.42 -6.44 -24.67
N GLY A 78 16.54 -6.43 -25.68
CA GLY A 78 15.75 -7.60 -26.06
C GLY A 78 14.93 -7.36 -27.31
N SER A 79 14.55 -8.44 -27.97
CA SER A 79 13.64 -8.39 -29.12
C SER A 79 12.74 -9.61 -29.19
N ALA A 80 11.54 -9.44 -29.71
CA ALA A 80 10.63 -10.55 -30.01
C ALA A 80 9.84 -10.26 -31.29
N ASN A 81 9.37 -11.33 -31.94
CA ASN A 81 8.44 -11.24 -33.05
C ASN A 81 7.05 -11.61 -32.55
N LEU A 82 6.11 -10.70 -32.74
CA LEU A 82 4.70 -10.82 -32.39
C LEU A 82 3.88 -11.17 -33.63
N THR A 83 2.95 -12.10 -33.48
CA THR A 83 2.01 -12.51 -34.54
C THR A 83 0.61 -12.01 -34.21
N PHE A 84 -0.07 -11.42 -35.19
CA PHE A 84 -1.44 -10.95 -35.05
C PHE A 84 -2.34 -11.70 -36.02
N ASP A 85 -3.56 -11.98 -35.59
CA ASP A 85 -4.61 -12.45 -36.46
C ASP A 85 -5.05 -11.31 -37.39
N THR A 86 -4.93 -11.51 -38.70
CA THR A 86 -5.20 -10.49 -39.71
C THR A 86 -6.69 -10.18 -39.89
N THR A 87 -7.58 -10.99 -39.31
CA THR A 87 -9.04 -10.83 -39.40
C THR A 87 -9.57 -10.09 -38.17
N THR A 88 -9.08 -10.43 -36.99
CA THR A 88 -9.54 -9.85 -35.72
C THR A 88 -8.65 -8.73 -35.19
N GLY A 89 -7.42 -8.61 -35.70
CA GLY A 89 -6.43 -7.63 -35.25
C GLY A 89 -5.86 -7.91 -33.86
N LYS A 90 -6.14 -9.08 -33.27
CA LYS A 90 -5.66 -9.45 -31.93
C LYS A 90 -4.32 -10.16 -32.00
N LEU A 91 -3.52 -9.99 -30.96
CA LEU A 91 -2.29 -10.77 -30.80
C LEU A 91 -2.63 -12.26 -30.65
N THR A 92 -1.91 -13.11 -31.37
CA THR A 92 -2.05 -14.57 -31.32
C THR A 92 -0.67 -15.22 -31.21
N GLY A 93 -0.63 -16.45 -30.72
CA GLY A 93 0.62 -17.21 -30.59
C GLY A 93 1.51 -16.77 -29.43
N THR A 94 2.78 -17.18 -29.50
CA THR A 94 3.82 -16.85 -28.50
C THR A 94 5.08 -16.40 -29.23
N PRO A 95 5.86 -15.46 -28.67
CA PRO A 95 5.70 -14.80 -27.37
C PRO A 95 4.64 -13.68 -27.39
N THR A 96 4.08 -13.34 -26.22
CA THR A 96 3.14 -12.22 -26.04
C THR A 96 3.80 -10.95 -25.48
N GLY A 97 5.13 -10.90 -25.46
CA GLY A 97 5.90 -9.84 -24.82
C GLY A 97 7.40 -10.00 -25.03
N VAL A 98 8.17 -9.13 -24.41
CA VAL A 98 9.65 -9.14 -24.45
C VAL A 98 10.17 -9.14 -23.02
N SER A 99 10.99 -10.13 -22.67
CA SER A 99 11.74 -10.13 -21.41
C SER A 99 13.15 -9.63 -21.67
N PHE A 100 13.62 -8.68 -20.86
CA PHE A 100 14.96 -8.12 -20.96
C PHE A 100 15.44 -7.61 -19.60
N THR A 101 16.75 -7.47 -19.42
CA THR A 101 17.31 -6.91 -18.19
C THR A 101 17.49 -5.40 -18.33
N VAL A 102 16.92 -4.63 -17.40
CA VAL A 102 17.16 -3.19 -17.35
C VAL A 102 18.63 -2.96 -16.97
N PRO A 103 19.36 -2.04 -17.61
CA PRO A 103 20.75 -1.76 -17.27
C PRO A 103 20.93 -1.45 -15.77
N ASN A 104 21.77 -2.22 -15.07
CA ASN A 104 21.98 -2.18 -13.61
C ASN A 104 20.70 -2.42 -12.77
N GLY A 105 19.66 -3.00 -13.37
CA GLY A 105 18.37 -3.27 -12.76
C GLY A 105 17.98 -4.74 -12.80
N ALA A 106 16.72 -5.00 -12.47
CA ALA A 106 16.13 -6.33 -12.54
C ALA A 106 15.69 -6.68 -13.97
N THR A 107 15.36 -7.95 -14.18
CA THR A 107 14.66 -8.40 -15.39
C THR A 107 13.25 -7.81 -15.43
N LEU A 108 12.93 -7.12 -16.51
CA LEU A 108 11.62 -6.56 -16.79
C LEU A 108 10.95 -7.40 -17.89
N ASN A 109 9.73 -7.83 -17.63
CA ASN A 109 8.89 -8.51 -18.62
C ASN A 109 7.88 -7.50 -19.18
N LEU A 110 8.12 -7.05 -20.40
CA LEU A 110 7.21 -6.18 -21.13
C LEU A 110 6.07 -7.02 -21.69
N ASP A 111 4.92 -7.01 -21.01
CA ASP A 111 3.70 -7.65 -21.47
C ASP A 111 3.04 -6.81 -22.57
N LEU A 112 2.82 -7.42 -23.72
CA LEU A 112 2.22 -6.82 -24.91
C LEU A 112 0.97 -7.59 -25.36
N SER A 113 0.44 -8.47 -24.51
CA SER A 113 -0.71 -9.32 -24.81
C SER A 113 -1.98 -8.56 -25.21
N ALA A 114 -2.15 -7.34 -24.70
CA ALA A 114 -3.27 -6.45 -25.00
C ALA A 114 -3.10 -5.62 -26.28
N LEU A 115 -1.98 -5.76 -27.01
CA LEU A 115 -1.80 -5.04 -28.27
C LEU A 115 -2.80 -5.50 -29.32
N THR A 116 -3.21 -4.53 -30.15
CA THR A 116 -4.03 -4.78 -31.33
C THR A 116 -3.41 -4.17 -32.57
N GLN A 117 -3.62 -4.82 -33.71
CA GLN A 117 -3.29 -4.34 -35.04
C GLN A 117 -4.59 -3.91 -35.74
N LEU A 118 -4.76 -2.61 -35.97
CA LEU A 118 -5.97 -2.02 -36.54
C LEU A 118 -5.60 -1.07 -37.69
N GLY A 119 -6.55 -0.74 -38.56
CA GLY A 119 -6.35 0.23 -39.65
C GLY A 119 -6.13 1.69 -39.23
N ALA A 120 -6.03 1.96 -37.92
CA ALA A 120 -5.76 3.28 -37.36
C ALA A 120 -4.26 3.54 -37.16
N GLY A 121 -3.89 4.79 -36.90
CA GLY A 121 -2.52 5.17 -36.55
C GLY A 121 -2.03 4.52 -35.25
N PHE A 122 -0.71 4.60 -35.01
CA PHE A 122 -0.13 4.11 -33.76
C PHE A 122 -0.53 5.00 -32.58
N THR A 123 -1.09 4.41 -31.54
CA THR A 123 -1.41 5.06 -30.27
C THR A 123 -1.04 4.14 -29.11
N VAL A 124 -0.61 4.74 -28.00
CA VAL A 124 -0.35 4.05 -26.74
C VAL A 124 -1.47 4.44 -25.78
N SER A 125 -2.37 3.50 -25.49
CA SER A 125 -3.56 3.77 -24.68
C SER A 125 -3.32 3.63 -23.18
N ASP A 126 -2.55 2.62 -22.78
CA ASP A 126 -2.18 2.38 -21.39
C ASP A 126 -0.77 1.79 -21.35
N ALA A 127 0.09 2.37 -20.51
CA ALA A 127 1.47 1.97 -20.34
C ALA A 127 1.84 2.10 -18.87
N GLN A 128 1.90 0.95 -18.19
CA GLN A 128 2.21 0.88 -16.78
C GLN A 128 3.59 0.26 -16.58
N VAL A 129 4.37 0.85 -15.69
CA VAL A 129 5.66 0.32 -15.24
C VAL A 129 5.61 0.22 -13.72
N ASN A 130 5.97 -0.94 -13.18
CA ASN A 130 5.90 -1.24 -11.76
C ASN A 130 7.20 -0.92 -11.00
N GLY A 131 8.05 -0.04 -11.54
CA GLY A 131 9.28 0.43 -10.90
C GLY A 131 9.14 1.88 -10.44
N ASN A 132 9.78 2.22 -9.33
CA ASN A 132 9.81 3.57 -8.78
C ASN A 132 11.21 3.99 -8.35
N ALA A 133 11.46 5.29 -8.31
CA ALA A 133 12.64 5.86 -7.67
C ALA A 133 12.55 5.68 -6.14
N PRO A 134 13.67 5.72 -5.40
CA PRO A 134 13.64 5.82 -3.95
C PRO A 134 12.81 7.03 -3.54
N SER A 135 11.84 6.77 -2.67
CA SER A 135 10.95 7.79 -2.15
C SER A 135 10.98 7.75 -0.63
N THR A 136 10.96 8.91 -0.01
CA THR A 136 10.85 9.03 1.45
C THR A 136 9.39 8.93 1.87
N ILE A 137 9.15 8.47 3.09
CA ILE A 137 7.81 8.52 3.70
C ILE A 137 7.41 9.99 3.84
N ASP A 138 6.20 10.32 3.38
CA ASP A 138 5.59 11.64 3.51
C ASP A 138 4.64 11.69 4.70
N LYS A 139 3.74 10.70 4.79
CA LYS A 139 2.80 10.57 5.91
C LYS A 139 2.56 9.13 6.33
N VAL A 140 2.16 8.95 7.58
CA VAL A 140 1.68 7.68 8.12
C VAL A 140 0.17 7.78 8.32
N GLN A 141 -0.57 6.78 7.87
CA GLN A 141 -2.01 6.69 8.05
C GLN A 141 -2.36 5.36 8.71
N ILE A 142 -3.26 5.40 9.68
CA ILE A 142 -3.80 4.20 10.33
C ILE A 142 -5.21 4.00 9.78
N SER A 143 -5.44 2.84 9.17
CA SER A 143 -6.74 2.46 8.64
C SER A 143 -7.65 1.89 9.75
N LYS A 144 -8.96 1.79 9.46
CA LYS A 144 -9.98 1.34 10.42
C LYS A 144 -9.81 -0.11 10.88
N ASP A 145 -9.11 -0.91 10.09
CA ASP A 145 -8.70 -2.29 10.37
C ASP A 145 -7.40 -2.38 11.19
N GLY A 146 -6.83 -1.23 11.59
CA GLY A 146 -5.59 -1.14 12.34
C GLY A 146 -4.32 -1.28 11.52
N THR A 147 -4.44 -1.36 10.19
CA THR A 147 -3.26 -1.40 9.32
C THR A 147 -2.63 -0.01 9.22
N ILE A 148 -1.35 0.07 9.58
CA ILE A 148 -0.50 1.25 9.46
C ILE A 148 0.09 1.26 8.05
N TYR A 149 -0.26 2.29 7.28
CA TYR A 149 0.27 2.55 5.95
C TYR A 149 1.28 3.69 5.99
N ALA A 150 2.43 3.50 5.35
CA ALA A 150 3.27 4.61 4.94
C ALA A 150 2.84 5.06 3.55
N GLN A 151 2.50 6.34 3.43
CA GLN A 151 2.42 7.00 2.14
C GLN A 151 3.77 7.63 1.83
N TYR A 152 4.31 7.30 0.66
CA TYR A 152 5.55 7.85 0.15
C TYR A 152 5.28 9.11 -0.67
N LYS A 153 6.31 9.94 -0.86
CA LYS A 153 6.22 11.16 -1.68
C LYS A 153 5.91 10.90 -3.16
N ASP A 154 6.08 9.68 -3.63
CA ASP A 154 5.70 9.26 -4.98
C ASP A 154 4.20 8.93 -5.10
N GLY A 155 3.45 9.07 -4.00
CA GLY A 155 2.02 8.78 -3.92
C GLY A 155 1.71 7.31 -3.63
N SER A 156 2.71 6.41 -3.68
CA SER A 156 2.52 5.01 -3.35
C SER A 156 2.22 4.82 -1.86
N THR A 157 1.43 3.80 -1.54
CA THR A 157 1.14 3.39 -0.16
C THR A 157 1.65 1.97 0.07
N LYS A 158 2.32 1.75 1.20
CA LYS A 158 2.76 0.41 1.60
C LYS A 158 2.30 0.09 3.02
N PRO A 159 1.69 -1.08 3.27
CA PRO A 159 1.41 -1.52 4.63
C PRO A 159 2.73 -1.78 5.35
N LEU A 160 2.88 -1.22 6.55
CA LEU A 160 4.05 -1.40 7.40
C LEU A 160 3.79 -2.40 8.53
N TYR A 161 2.65 -2.25 9.20
CA TYR A 161 2.30 -3.03 10.38
C TYR A 161 0.78 -3.06 10.56
N LYS A 162 0.26 -4.03 11.33
CA LYS A 162 -1.15 -4.09 11.69
C LYS A 162 -1.25 -4.17 13.20
N ILE A 163 -1.92 -3.20 13.82
CA ILE A 163 -2.04 -3.08 15.28
C ILE A 163 -2.92 -4.22 15.80
N PRO A 164 -2.40 -5.13 16.64
CA PRO A 164 -3.23 -6.12 17.30
C PRO A 164 -4.05 -5.48 18.42
N LEU A 165 -5.28 -5.95 18.59
CA LEU A 165 -6.14 -5.64 19.72
C LEU A 165 -6.27 -6.87 20.62
N ALA A 166 -6.54 -6.63 21.90
CA ALA A 166 -6.71 -7.67 22.90
C ALA A 166 -8.08 -7.53 23.57
N ASP A 167 -8.72 -8.66 23.83
CA ASP A 167 -9.98 -8.78 24.57
C ASP A 167 -9.82 -9.85 25.65
N VAL A 168 -10.57 -9.73 26.73
CA VAL A 168 -10.59 -10.69 27.85
C VAL A 168 -12.01 -11.13 28.14
N GLN A 169 -12.18 -12.28 28.78
CA GLN A 169 -13.52 -12.80 29.07
C GLN A 169 -14.29 -11.91 30.06
N SER A 170 -13.60 -11.34 31.05
CA SER A 170 -14.20 -10.47 32.06
C SER A 170 -13.36 -9.19 32.23
N PRO A 171 -13.65 -8.14 31.42
CA PRO A 171 -12.91 -6.87 31.47
C PRO A 171 -12.97 -6.17 32.82
N ASP A 172 -14.10 -6.27 33.53
CA ASP A 172 -14.31 -5.65 34.85
C ASP A 172 -13.42 -6.26 35.94
N GLN A 173 -12.82 -7.42 35.68
CA GLN A 173 -11.94 -8.13 36.62
C GLN A 173 -10.44 -7.99 36.28
N LEU A 174 -10.10 -7.08 35.37
CA LEU A 174 -8.71 -6.74 35.09
C LEU A 174 -8.09 -6.01 36.30
N THR A 175 -6.81 -6.30 36.57
CA THR A 175 -6.08 -5.60 37.62
C THR A 175 -5.56 -4.27 37.08
N ALA A 176 -6.05 -3.17 37.64
CA ALA A 176 -5.56 -1.83 37.28
C ALA A 176 -4.12 -1.62 37.76
N LEU A 177 -3.29 -1.09 36.88
CA LEU A 177 -1.91 -0.70 37.15
C LEU A 177 -1.75 0.81 36.97
N PRO A 178 -0.71 1.43 37.58
CA PRO A 178 -0.43 2.85 37.38
C PRO A 178 -0.22 3.19 35.89
N GLY A 179 -0.82 4.29 35.43
CA GLY A 179 -0.62 4.81 34.06
C GLY A 179 -1.70 4.42 33.04
N ASN A 180 -2.94 4.17 33.46
CA ASN A 180 -4.07 3.77 32.60
C ASN A 180 -3.82 2.44 31.87
N VAL A 181 -3.10 1.53 32.52
CA VAL A 181 -2.82 0.19 31.99
C VAL A 181 -3.45 -0.87 32.89
N TYR A 182 -3.79 -1.98 32.27
CA TYR A 182 -4.46 -3.10 32.93
C TYR A 182 -3.64 -4.37 32.72
N SER A 183 -3.63 -5.24 33.73
CA SER A 183 -3.00 -6.56 33.65
C SER A 183 -4.04 -7.66 33.78
N GLN A 184 -3.81 -8.76 33.07
CA GLN A 184 -4.65 -9.95 33.19
C GLN A 184 -4.43 -10.63 34.55
N GLY A 185 -5.50 -11.10 35.16
CA GLY A 185 -5.48 -11.94 36.36
C GLY A 185 -6.21 -13.26 36.12
N THR A 186 -6.26 -14.11 37.16
CA THR A 186 -7.01 -15.38 37.09
C THR A 186 -8.50 -15.14 36.81
N GLU A 187 -9.07 -14.11 37.44
CA GLU A 187 -10.50 -13.80 37.36
C GLU A 187 -10.91 -13.09 36.05
N SER A 188 -9.99 -12.40 35.37
CA SER A 188 -10.28 -11.77 34.08
C SER A 188 -10.37 -12.78 32.92
N GLY A 189 -9.83 -13.98 33.13
CA GLY A 189 -9.63 -14.98 32.10
C GLY A 189 -8.43 -14.68 31.18
N ALA A 190 -8.25 -15.53 30.18
CA ALA A 190 -7.14 -15.43 29.23
C ALA A 190 -7.35 -14.29 28.22
N VAL A 191 -6.25 -13.62 27.85
CA VAL A 191 -6.24 -12.63 26.77
C VAL A 191 -6.38 -13.29 25.41
N ARG A 192 -7.35 -12.83 24.63
CA ARG A 192 -7.52 -13.16 23.22
C ARG A 192 -7.05 -12.00 22.37
N VAL A 193 -6.04 -12.24 21.55
CA VAL A 193 -5.52 -11.25 20.59
C VAL A 193 -6.17 -11.46 19.23
N GLY A 194 -6.50 -10.36 18.56
CA GLY A 194 -7.02 -10.34 17.19
C GLY A 194 -6.76 -9.00 16.53
N PHE A 195 -7.42 -8.73 15.40
CA PHE A 195 -7.33 -7.45 14.72
C PHE A 195 -8.65 -6.68 14.77
N ALA A 196 -8.58 -5.38 14.49
CA ALA A 196 -9.76 -4.53 14.44
C ALA A 196 -10.75 -5.00 13.36
N ASN A 197 -12.04 -4.89 13.64
CA ASN A 197 -13.17 -5.41 12.83
C ASN A 197 -13.21 -6.94 12.67
N GLU A 198 -12.50 -7.71 13.51
CA GLU A 198 -12.58 -9.17 13.52
C GLU A 198 -13.25 -9.67 14.83
N GLY A 199 -14.21 -10.59 14.70
CA GLY A 199 -14.90 -11.19 15.85
C GLY A 199 -15.69 -10.18 16.68
N LYS A 200 -15.33 -10.02 17.96
CA LYS A 200 -15.94 -9.05 18.90
C LYS A 200 -15.15 -7.74 19.02
N LEU A 201 -14.05 -7.59 18.29
CA LEU A 201 -13.18 -6.43 18.36
C LEU A 201 -13.74 -5.28 17.52
N GLY A 202 -13.72 -4.07 18.09
CA GLY A 202 -14.18 -2.86 17.41
C GLY A 202 -13.26 -2.38 16.28
N SER A 203 -13.64 -1.26 15.65
CA SER A 203 -12.81 -0.57 14.66
C SER A 203 -11.86 0.44 15.30
N ILE A 204 -10.72 0.70 14.67
CA ILE A 204 -9.81 1.78 15.10
C ILE A 204 -10.21 3.11 14.42
N ILE A 205 -10.21 4.20 15.17
CA ILE A 205 -10.39 5.57 14.65
C ILE A 205 -9.05 6.30 14.79
N SER A 206 -8.40 6.57 13.65
CA SER A 206 -7.14 7.30 13.63
C SER A 206 -7.35 8.79 13.89
N GLY A 207 -6.45 9.40 14.68
CA GLY A 207 -6.45 10.84 14.95
C GLY A 207 -7.53 11.30 15.95
N ALA A 208 -8.17 10.37 16.65
CA ALA A 208 -9.11 10.67 17.72
C ALA A 208 -8.55 10.18 19.08
N LEU A 209 -8.99 10.83 20.15
CA LEU A 209 -8.72 10.43 21.54
C LEU A 209 -10.06 10.12 22.20
N GLU A 210 -10.14 8.99 22.90
CA GLU A 210 -11.32 8.60 23.67
C GLU A 210 -11.38 9.40 24.99
N ASN A 211 -12.53 10.00 25.28
CA ASN A 211 -12.74 10.77 26.50
C ASN A 211 -13.17 9.87 27.66
N SER A 212 -13.01 10.36 28.88
CA SER A 212 -13.52 9.69 30.08
C SER A 212 -15.03 9.49 29.98
N ASN A 213 -15.50 8.33 30.42
CA ASN A 213 -16.93 8.01 30.53
C ASN A 213 -17.58 8.56 31.81
N VAL A 214 -16.92 9.46 32.55
CA VAL A 214 -17.35 9.95 33.86
C VAL A 214 -18.27 11.15 33.70
N ASP A 215 -19.45 11.11 34.33
CA ASP A 215 -20.37 12.24 34.43
C ASP A 215 -20.18 12.99 35.76
N ILE A 216 -19.72 14.24 35.67
CA ILE A 216 -19.42 15.09 36.82
C ILE A 216 -20.66 15.36 37.68
N ALA A 217 -21.85 15.46 37.09
CA ALA A 217 -23.07 15.76 37.84
C ALA A 217 -23.50 14.58 38.73
N GLU A 218 -23.38 13.36 38.20
CA GLU A 218 -23.64 12.13 38.94
C GLU A 218 -22.61 11.94 40.05
N GLU A 219 -21.31 12.09 39.74
CA GLU A 219 -20.24 11.98 40.74
C GLU A 219 -20.39 12.98 41.88
N LEU A 220 -20.78 14.22 41.59
CA LEU A 220 -21.04 15.23 42.61
C LEU A 220 -22.21 14.85 43.52
N THR A 221 -23.28 14.31 42.93
CA THR A 221 -24.47 13.86 43.68
C THR A 221 -24.14 12.68 44.58
N ASN A 222 -23.38 11.70 44.06
CA ASN A 222 -22.90 10.56 44.83
C ASN A 222 -22.00 10.99 45.99
N MET A 223 -21.12 11.98 45.77
CA MET A 223 -20.26 12.53 46.82
C MET A 223 -21.08 13.22 47.92
N ILE A 224 -22.10 14.02 47.57
CA ILE A 224 -23.01 14.65 48.54
C ILE A 224 -23.80 13.59 49.32
N ALA A 225 -24.28 12.54 48.65
CA ALA A 225 -24.99 11.44 49.30
C ALA A 225 -24.09 10.71 50.30
N ALA A 226 -22.84 10.38 49.91
CA ALA A 226 -21.85 9.77 50.79
C ALA A 226 -21.53 10.66 52.01
N GLN A 227 -21.36 11.97 51.81
CA GLN A 227 -21.14 12.93 52.91
C GLN A 227 -22.33 13.02 53.87
N ARG A 228 -23.56 13.02 53.34
CA ARG A 228 -24.79 13.01 54.16
C ARG A 228 -24.88 11.73 54.98
N SER A 229 -24.61 10.57 54.36
CA SER A 229 -24.57 9.28 55.06
C SER A 229 -23.52 9.27 56.17
N TYR A 230 -22.33 9.80 55.91
CA TYR A 230 -21.29 9.95 56.93
C TYR A 230 -21.73 10.84 58.10
N THR A 231 -22.37 11.98 57.80
CA THR A 231 -22.86 12.92 58.82
C THR A 231 -23.98 12.30 59.65
N ALA A 232 -24.91 11.58 59.02
CA ALA A 232 -25.98 10.86 59.70
C ALA A 232 -25.42 9.78 60.64
N ASN A 233 -24.49 8.95 60.15
CA ASN A 233 -23.82 7.93 60.96
C ASN A 233 -23.04 8.55 62.13
N SER A 234 -22.36 9.68 61.90
CA SER A 234 -21.64 10.42 62.95
C SER A 234 -22.59 10.96 64.02
N LYS A 235 -23.78 11.44 63.63
CA LYS A 235 -24.78 11.95 64.58
C LYS A 235 -25.41 10.85 65.41
N VAL A 236 -25.65 9.68 64.82
CA VAL A 236 -26.07 8.47 65.56
C VAL A 236 -25.02 8.10 66.61
N PHE A 237 -23.73 8.13 66.24
CA PHE A 237 -22.64 7.85 67.17
C PHE A 237 -22.56 8.87 68.32
N GLN A 238 -22.67 10.17 68.02
CA GLN A 238 -22.68 11.21 69.05
C GLN A 238 -23.84 11.00 70.03
N THR A 239 -25.04 10.75 69.50
CA THR A 239 -26.24 10.55 70.33
C THR A 239 -26.11 9.30 71.20
N GLY A 240 -25.50 8.23 70.67
CA GLY A 240 -25.16 7.05 71.46
C GLY A 240 -24.16 7.34 72.58
N SER A 241 -23.14 8.18 72.31
CA SER A 241 -22.16 8.60 73.31
C SER A 241 -22.80 9.46 74.41
N ASP A 242 -23.63 10.42 74.03
CA ASP A 242 -24.36 11.27 74.97
C ASP A 242 -25.27 10.44 75.90
N LEU A 243 -25.93 9.41 75.37
CA LEU A 243 -26.74 8.47 76.18
C LEU A 243 -25.88 7.65 77.15
N MET A 244 -24.69 7.20 76.74
CA MET A 244 -23.76 6.50 77.63
C MET A 244 -23.28 7.39 78.77
N ASP A 245 -22.99 8.66 78.48
CA ASP A 245 -22.61 9.63 79.52
C ASP A 245 -23.75 9.85 80.52
N VAL A 246 -25.00 9.95 80.06
CA VAL A 246 -26.17 10.05 80.95
C VAL A 246 -26.30 8.80 81.82
N LEU A 247 -26.12 7.60 81.26
CA LEU A 247 -26.19 6.33 82.01
C LEU A 247 -25.11 6.22 83.08
N VAL A 248 -23.87 6.63 82.79
CA VAL A 248 -22.77 6.62 83.76
C VAL A 248 -23.06 7.59 84.92
N ASN A 249 -23.63 8.76 84.61
CA ASN A 249 -23.97 9.75 85.62
C ASN A 249 -25.21 9.39 86.47
N LEU A 250 -26.08 8.49 85.99
CA LEU A 250 -27.26 8.02 86.73
C LEU A 250 -26.90 7.03 87.88
N LYS A 251 -25.71 6.43 87.84
CA LYS A 251 -25.22 5.48 88.85
C LYS A 251 -24.59 6.18 90.08
N ARG A 252 -24.33 7.49 90.02
CA ARG A 252 -23.88 8.29 91.17
C ARG A 252 -25.05 8.86 91.95
#